data_AF-A4BCT1-F1
#
_entry.id   AF-A4BCT1-F1
#
_cell.length_a   1.000
_cell.length_b   1.000
_cell.length_c   1.000
_cell.angle_alpha   90.00
_cell.angle_beta   90.00
_cell.angle_gamma   90.00
#
_symmetry.space_group_name_H-M   'P 1'
#
loop_
_entity.id
_entity.type
_entity.pdbx_description
1 polymer ?
#
loop_
_entity_poly.entity_id
_entity_poly.type
_entity_poly.pdbx_seq_one_letter_code
_entity_poly.pdbx_strand_id
1 'polypeptide(L)'
;MKDYSTEEIDFAFSALSYWRYSHNTALLKAYNFVGESSKEIDKYSIVAKRLKRKESIIYKLVRFKGMSLRSMNDIAGCRVIISDLKKARRLLRGLKKDEHFQREIGYKINDYIEKPQEDGYRGVHIISKFENDEGKLLNVEIQIRTLLQHYWATSVEIIDILTGQNLKQKKGERKWSHFFQLVSDQFSNMDDIQSFVQLEEVEQKKRYSEFLANLSPPYIEKNWDGLVRIRQLSRDLDVSRRLRAFAASVKVIEEHLKSDERTGYVLVELDVKKNILKTRTFLESESRAAEAKLTEIERREFSRKDFICALVSTNSISGLKEAFPNYFADSTNFITFLKLIEEAAMFVKPNRFVKFMSWLKLP
;
A
#
# COMPACT_ATOMS: atom_id res chain seq x y z
N MET A 1 14.51 -26.36 14.28
CA MET A 1 13.73 -26.27 13.02
C MET A 1 13.88 -27.62 12.34
N LYS A 2 12.84 -28.16 11.68
CA LYS A 2 13.08 -29.32 10.81
C LYS A 2 14.09 -28.89 9.76
N ASP A 3 15.21 -29.60 9.64
CA ASP A 3 16.14 -29.42 8.54
C ASP A 3 15.49 -30.04 7.30
N TYR A 4 15.11 -29.18 6.36
CA TYR A 4 14.57 -29.59 5.06
C TYR A 4 15.72 -29.95 4.14
N SER A 5 15.55 -30.98 3.31
CA SER A 5 16.56 -31.32 2.31
C SER A 5 16.64 -30.24 1.22
N THR A 6 17.78 -30.16 0.54
CA THR A 6 17.93 -29.28 -0.63
C THR A 6 16.87 -29.57 -1.69
N GLU A 7 16.51 -30.84 -1.90
CA GLU A 7 15.48 -31.26 -2.85
C GLU A 7 14.08 -30.75 -2.48
N GLU A 8 13.74 -30.77 -1.18
CA GLU A 8 12.46 -30.22 -0.70
C GLU A 8 12.37 -28.71 -0.93
N ILE A 9 13.48 -28.01 -0.68
CA ILE A 9 13.58 -26.57 -0.94
C ILE A 9 13.46 -26.28 -2.45
N ASP A 10 14.12 -27.09 -3.28
CA ASP A 10 14.10 -26.95 -4.74
C ASP A 10 12.71 -27.15 -5.31
N PHE A 11 12.01 -28.18 -4.85
CA PHE A 11 10.63 -28.45 -5.21
C PHE A 11 9.71 -27.29 -4.81
N ALA A 12 9.86 -26.77 -3.59
CA ALA A 12 9.04 -25.67 -3.09
C ALA A 12 9.22 -24.38 -3.91
N PHE A 13 10.47 -24.02 -4.25
CA PHE A 13 10.74 -22.88 -5.12
C PHE A 13 10.23 -23.08 -6.54
N SER A 14 10.31 -24.29 -7.07
CA SER A 14 9.80 -24.62 -8.40
C SER A 14 8.28 -24.51 -8.46
N ALA A 15 7.59 -25.02 -7.44
CA ALA A 15 6.13 -24.88 -7.30
C ALA A 15 5.71 -23.41 -7.15
N LEU A 16 6.42 -22.63 -6.32
CA LEU A 16 6.17 -21.20 -6.16
C LEU A 16 6.33 -20.44 -7.49
N SER A 17 7.43 -20.70 -8.19
CA SER A 17 7.73 -20.10 -9.49
C SER A 17 6.66 -20.45 -10.52
N TYR A 18 6.26 -21.71 -10.62
CA TYR A 18 5.18 -22.15 -11.50
C TYR A 18 3.86 -21.41 -11.22
N TRP A 19 3.46 -21.32 -9.95
CA TRP A 19 2.21 -20.65 -9.59
C TRP A 19 2.26 -19.15 -9.90
N ARG A 20 3.37 -18.45 -9.63
CA ARG A 20 3.53 -17.05 -10.02
C ARG A 20 3.48 -16.87 -11.53
N TYR A 21 4.26 -17.67 -12.25
CA TYR A 21 4.32 -17.64 -13.71
C TYR A 21 2.93 -17.85 -14.34
N SER A 22 2.18 -18.84 -13.85
CA SER A 22 0.83 -19.13 -14.35
C SER A 22 -0.13 -17.94 -14.19
N HIS A 23 0.10 -17.06 -13.21
CA HIS A 23 -0.73 -15.88 -12.97
C HIS A 23 -0.34 -14.66 -13.80
N ASN A 24 0.79 -14.65 -14.52
CA ASN A 24 1.27 -13.44 -15.20
C ASN A 24 0.27 -12.88 -16.21
N THR A 25 -0.23 -13.71 -17.11
CA THR A 25 -1.19 -13.27 -18.13
C THR A 25 -2.51 -12.84 -17.50
N ALA A 26 -2.98 -13.58 -16.50
CA ALA A 26 -4.17 -13.20 -15.74
C ALA A 26 -3.98 -11.83 -15.05
N LEU A 27 -2.81 -11.60 -14.45
CA LEU A 27 -2.44 -10.34 -13.81
C LEU A 27 -2.33 -9.20 -14.82
N LEU A 28 -1.73 -9.43 -15.99
CA LEU A 28 -1.60 -8.43 -17.05
C LEU A 28 -2.98 -8.03 -17.60
N LYS A 29 -3.86 -9.00 -17.86
CA LYS A 29 -5.25 -8.74 -18.25
C LYS A 29 -5.98 -7.89 -17.20
N ALA A 30 -5.89 -8.29 -15.93
CA ALA A 30 -6.48 -7.54 -14.82
C ALA A 30 -5.92 -6.11 -14.73
N TYR A 31 -4.60 -5.97 -14.84
CA TYR A 31 -3.89 -4.70 -14.79
C TYR A 31 -4.32 -3.74 -15.91
N ASN A 32 -4.39 -4.22 -17.15
CA ASN A 32 -4.84 -3.42 -18.29
C ASN A 32 -6.29 -2.98 -18.12
N PHE A 33 -7.17 -3.94 -17.79
CA PHE A 33 -8.59 -3.69 -17.59
C PHE A 33 -8.87 -2.65 -16.49
N VAL A 34 -8.25 -2.78 -15.31
CA VAL A 34 -8.44 -1.79 -14.23
C VAL A 34 -7.73 -0.48 -14.53
N GLY A 35 -6.63 -0.52 -15.28
CA GLY A 35 -5.89 0.66 -15.72
C GLY A 35 -6.67 1.55 -16.68
N GLU A 36 -7.38 0.95 -17.64
CA GLU A 36 -8.30 1.67 -18.53
C GLU A 36 -9.44 2.29 -17.72
N SER A 37 -10.12 1.46 -16.92
CA SER A 37 -11.25 1.88 -16.08
C SER A 37 -10.88 3.02 -15.10
N SER A 38 -9.67 2.98 -14.52
CA SER A 38 -9.24 4.00 -13.55
C SER A 38 -8.87 5.31 -14.23
N LYS A 39 -8.21 5.27 -15.40
CA LYS A 39 -7.77 6.47 -16.14
C LYS A 39 -8.93 7.29 -16.68
N GLU A 40 -10.02 6.64 -17.10
CA GLU A 40 -11.26 7.34 -17.49
C GLU A 40 -11.85 8.17 -16.34
N ILE A 41 -11.68 7.69 -15.11
CA ILE A 41 -12.21 8.31 -13.90
C ILE A 41 -11.24 9.33 -13.32
N ASP A 42 -9.94 9.03 -13.38
CA ASP A 42 -8.89 9.81 -12.77
C ASP A 42 -7.61 9.74 -13.60
N LYS A 43 -7.33 10.83 -14.32
CA LYS A 43 -6.12 10.96 -15.17
C LYS A 43 -4.82 10.82 -14.39
N TYR A 44 -4.85 11.07 -13.09
CA TYR A 44 -3.71 10.95 -12.17
C TYR A 44 -3.67 9.61 -11.43
N SER A 45 -4.55 8.65 -11.77
CA SER A 45 -4.51 7.34 -11.14
C SER A 45 -3.21 6.60 -11.46
N ILE A 46 -2.62 6.01 -10.43
CA ILE A 46 -1.46 5.15 -10.56
C ILE A 46 -1.94 3.72 -10.43
N VAL A 47 -1.61 2.90 -11.43
CA VAL A 47 -1.89 1.47 -11.39
C VAL A 47 -0.59 0.72 -11.35
N ALA A 48 -0.52 -0.21 -10.40
CA ALA A 48 0.64 -1.02 -10.14
C ALA A 48 0.25 -2.49 -10.07
N LYS A 49 1.12 -3.38 -10.53
CA LYS A 49 0.97 -4.82 -10.39
C LYS A 49 2.15 -5.40 -9.62
N ARG A 50 1.87 -6.45 -8.84
CA ARG A 50 2.90 -7.14 -8.06
C ARG A 50 2.52 -8.60 -7.88
N LEU A 51 3.50 -9.48 -8.06
CA LEU A 51 3.43 -10.87 -7.61
C LEU A 51 3.78 -10.94 -6.13
N LYS A 52 3.03 -11.76 -5.40
CA LYS A 52 3.19 -11.83 -3.95
C LYS A 52 4.52 -12.46 -3.55
N ARG A 53 5.18 -11.83 -2.58
CA ARG A 53 6.50 -12.22 -2.04
C ARG A 53 6.48 -13.59 -1.35
N LYS A 54 7.60 -14.33 -1.40
CA LYS A 54 7.70 -15.70 -0.85
C LYS A 54 7.30 -15.75 0.62
N GLU A 55 7.75 -14.77 1.43
CA GLU A 55 7.54 -14.75 2.88
C GLU A 55 6.05 -14.60 3.18
N SER A 56 5.36 -13.78 2.39
CA SER A 56 3.91 -13.58 2.52
C SER A 56 3.11 -14.82 2.14
N ILE A 57 3.59 -15.60 1.16
CA ILE A 57 2.96 -16.85 0.72
C ILE A 57 3.16 -17.93 1.79
N ILE A 58 4.40 -18.16 2.21
CA ILE A 58 4.75 -19.13 3.26
C ILE A 58 3.95 -18.82 4.53
N TYR A 59 3.93 -17.55 4.96
CA TYR A 59 3.17 -17.14 6.13
C TYR A 59 1.68 -17.51 6.05
N LYS A 60 1.02 -17.26 4.91
CA LYS A 60 -0.40 -17.60 4.74
C LYS A 60 -0.64 -19.10 4.75
N LEU A 61 0.21 -19.88 4.08
CA LEU A 61 0.11 -21.35 4.07
C LEU A 61 0.25 -21.93 5.48
N VAL A 62 1.16 -21.39 6.29
CA VAL A 62 1.34 -21.81 7.70
C VAL A 62 0.18 -21.37 8.59
N ARG A 63 -0.31 -20.14 8.42
CA ARG A 63 -1.36 -19.57 9.28
C ARG A 63 -2.74 -20.16 9.02
N PHE A 64 -3.10 -20.39 7.77
CA PHE A 64 -4.43 -20.84 7.37
C PHE A 64 -4.38 -22.33 7.01
N LYS A 65 -4.67 -23.18 8.01
CA LYS A 65 -4.73 -24.64 7.82
C LYS A 65 -5.69 -25.00 6.68
N GLY A 66 -5.25 -25.82 5.73
CA GLY A 66 -6.01 -26.20 4.54
C GLY A 66 -5.87 -25.25 3.34
N MET A 67 -5.17 -24.13 3.47
CA MET A 67 -4.84 -23.28 2.33
C MET A 67 -3.78 -23.95 1.45
N SER A 68 -4.00 -23.91 0.14
CA SER A 68 -3.03 -24.29 -0.89
C SER A 68 -2.69 -23.07 -1.76
N LEU A 69 -1.64 -23.18 -2.58
CA LEU A 69 -1.34 -22.18 -3.61
C LEU A 69 -2.52 -22.02 -4.58
N ARG A 70 -3.21 -23.11 -4.92
CA ARG A 70 -4.40 -23.09 -5.79
C ARG A 70 -5.56 -22.28 -5.22
N SER A 71 -5.75 -22.31 -3.91
CA SER A 71 -6.85 -21.61 -3.22
C SER A 71 -6.46 -20.20 -2.75
N MET A 72 -5.21 -19.77 -2.95
CA MET A 72 -4.74 -18.46 -2.50
C MET A 72 -5.19 -17.37 -3.47
N ASN A 73 -5.97 -16.40 -2.97
CA ASN A 73 -6.58 -15.38 -3.81
C ASN A 73 -5.62 -14.26 -4.26
N ASP A 74 -4.54 -14.04 -3.53
CA ASP A 74 -3.65 -12.88 -3.70
C ASP A 74 -2.23 -13.27 -4.13
N ILE A 75 -2.05 -14.32 -4.94
CA ILE A 75 -0.75 -14.61 -5.57
C ILE A 75 -0.38 -13.46 -6.52
N ALA A 76 -1.36 -12.98 -7.27
CA ALA A 76 -1.26 -11.85 -8.17
C ALA A 76 -2.15 -10.71 -7.68
N GLY A 77 -1.60 -9.49 -7.65
CA GLY A 77 -2.33 -8.32 -7.19
C GLY A 77 -2.12 -7.09 -8.07
N CYS A 78 -3.21 -6.40 -8.37
CA CYS A 78 -3.24 -5.05 -8.93
C CYS A 78 -3.62 -4.06 -7.85
N ARG A 79 -2.99 -2.89 -7.83
CA ARG A 79 -3.35 -1.78 -6.96
C ARG A 79 -3.65 -0.57 -7.83
N VAL A 80 -4.80 0.04 -7.59
CA VAL A 80 -5.21 1.33 -8.12
C VAL A 80 -5.11 2.34 -6.99
N ILE A 81 -4.23 3.33 -7.14
CA ILE A 81 -4.09 4.48 -6.25
C ILE A 81 -4.81 5.64 -6.94
N ILE A 82 -5.81 6.18 -6.28
CA ILE A 82 -6.72 7.19 -6.84
C ILE A 82 -6.72 8.46 -5.98
N SER A 83 -6.96 9.60 -6.61
CA SER A 83 -6.81 10.91 -5.96
C SER A 83 -7.74 11.16 -4.77
N ASP A 84 -8.99 10.69 -4.84
CA ASP A 84 -10.00 10.98 -3.81
C ASP A 84 -11.04 9.85 -3.66
N LEU A 85 -11.77 9.88 -2.54
CA LEU A 85 -12.75 8.88 -2.18
C LEU A 85 -13.93 8.83 -3.16
N LYS A 86 -14.40 9.98 -3.67
CA LYS A 86 -15.53 10.04 -4.62
C LYS A 86 -15.21 9.29 -5.91
N LYS A 87 -14.00 9.47 -6.43
CA LYS A 87 -13.47 8.74 -7.59
C LYS A 87 -13.26 7.26 -7.28
N ALA A 88 -12.75 6.90 -6.09
CA ALA A 88 -12.64 5.51 -5.66
C ALA A 88 -14.00 4.79 -5.68
N ARG A 89 -15.03 5.45 -5.14
CA ARG A 89 -16.42 4.95 -5.16
C ARG A 89 -16.99 4.87 -6.58
N ARG A 90 -16.68 5.84 -7.44
CA ARG A 90 -17.09 5.82 -8.87
C ARG A 90 -16.46 4.63 -9.59
N LEU A 91 -15.17 4.38 -9.39
CA LEU A 91 -14.47 3.24 -9.98
C LEU A 91 -15.08 1.93 -9.51
N LEU A 92 -15.29 1.76 -8.20
CA LEU A 92 -15.92 0.58 -7.64
C LEU A 92 -17.31 0.31 -8.25
N ARG A 93 -18.13 1.35 -8.44
CA ARG A 93 -19.45 1.21 -9.08
C ARG A 93 -19.34 0.86 -10.57
N GLY A 94 -18.37 1.42 -11.29
CA GLY A 94 -18.10 1.08 -12.68
C GLY A 94 -17.70 -0.38 -12.84
N LEU A 95 -16.70 -0.82 -12.08
CA LEU A 95 -16.24 -2.21 -12.06
C LEU A 95 -17.36 -3.18 -11.71
N LYS A 96 -18.20 -2.87 -10.72
CA LYS A 96 -19.36 -3.70 -10.37
C LYS A 96 -20.36 -3.85 -11.52
N LYS A 97 -20.48 -2.88 -12.42
CA LYS A 97 -21.43 -2.91 -13.54
C LYS A 97 -20.85 -3.53 -14.81
N ASP A 98 -19.53 -3.67 -14.87
CA ASP A 98 -18.84 -4.23 -16.02
C ASP A 98 -19.21 -5.70 -16.23
N GLU A 99 -19.33 -6.11 -17.50
CA GLU A 99 -19.76 -7.44 -17.88
C GLU A 99 -18.81 -8.52 -17.32
N HIS A 100 -17.50 -8.24 -17.22
CA HIS A 100 -16.52 -9.14 -16.63
C HIS A 100 -16.88 -9.53 -15.19
N PHE A 101 -17.41 -8.58 -14.40
CA PHE A 101 -17.82 -8.82 -13.02
C PHE A 101 -19.24 -9.37 -12.90
N GLN A 102 -20.12 -9.11 -13.87
CA GLN A 102 -21.50 -9.58 -13.84
C GLN A 102 -21.66 -11.03 -14.31
N ARG A 103 -20.73 -11.56 -15.11
CA ARG A 103 -20.73 -12.96 -15.55
C ARG A 103 -20.58 -13.94 -14.37
N GLU A 104 -21.00 -15.20 -14.57
CA GLU A 104 -20.96 -16.32 -13.59
C GLU A 104 -19.58 -16.64 -12.99
N ILE A 105 -18.53 -15.96 -13.47
CA ILE A 105 -17.14 -16.08 -13.02
C ILE A 105 -17.02 -15.82 -11.51
N GLY A 106 -17.89 -14.95 -10.98
CA GLY A 106 -18.05 -14.61 -9.58
C GLY A 106 -16.90 -13.75 -9.04
N TYR A 107 -17.23 -12.71 -8.27
CA TYR A 107 -16.25 -11.88 -7.60
C TYR A 107 -16.58 -11.72 -6.11
N LYS A 108 -15.57 -11.39 -5.30
CA LYS A 108 -15.74 -11.08 -3.88
C LYS A 108 -15.23 -9.68 -3.60
N ILE A 109 -16.02 -8.86 -2.91
CA ILE A 109 -15.61 -7.52 -2.47
C ILE A 109 -15.55 -7.47 -0.95
N ASN A 110 -14.43 -6.98 -0.43
CA ASN A 110 -14.30 -6.54 0.95
C ASN A 110 -14.07 -5.02 0.94
N ASP A 111 -15.01 -4.27 1.50
CA ASP A 111 -14.97 -2.81 1.55
C ASP A 111 -14.46 -2.34 2.92
N TYR A 112 -13.13 -2.22 3.05
CA TYR A 112 -12.50 -1.74 4.27
C TYR A 112 -12.49 -0.21 4.38
N ILE A 113 -13.05 0.52 3.41
CA ILE A 113 -13.29 1.95 3.59
C ILE A 113 -14.49 2.13 4.51
N GLU A 114 -15.59 1.40 4.28
CA GLU A 114 -16.77 1.43 5.17
C GLU A 114 -16.55 0.65 6.46
N LYS A 115 -15.87 -0.50 6.39
CA LYS A 115 -15.60 -1.36 7.54
C LYS A 115 -14.09 -1.54 7.74
N PRO A 116 -13.38 -0.51 8.27
CA PRO A 116 -11.94 -0.58 8.47
C PRO A 116 -11.55 -1.79 9.31
N GLN A 117 -10.36 -2.33 9.05
CA GLN A 117 -9.81 -3.37 9.92
C GLN A 117 -9.46 -2.79 11.29
N GLU A 118 -9.34 -3.67 12.29
CA GLU A 118 -8.99 -3.26 13.65
C GLU A 118 -7.66 -2.51 13.75
N ASP A 119 -6.70 -2.74 12.84
CA ASP A 119 -5.42 -2.03 12.80
C ASP A 119 -5.51 -0.63 12.16
N GLY A 120 -6.69 -0.23 11.69
CA GLY A 120 -6.94 1.02 10.97
C GLY A 120 -6.81 0.88 9.46
N TYR A 121 -6.56 -0.30 8.90
CA TYR A 121 -6.44 -0.46 7.45
C TYR A 121 -7.74 -0.12 6.72
N ARG A 122 -7.62 0.69 5.65
CA ARG A 122 -8.70 1.11 4.75
C ARG A 122 -8.35 0.85 3.27
N GLY A 123 -9.38 0.65 2.46
CA GLY A 123 -9.29 0.37 1.03
C GLY A 123 -10.32 -0.67 0.59
N VAL A 124 -10.51 -0.85 -0.71
CA VAL A 124 -11.43 -1.87 -1.25
C VAL A 124 -10.63 -3.00 -1.87
N HIS A 125 -10.90 -4.23 -1.48
CA HIS A 125 -10.30 -5.43 -2.09
C HIS A 125 -11.35 -6.16 -2.89
N ILE A 126 -11.04 -6.42 -4.16
CA ILE A 126 -11.88 -7.14 -5.08
C ILE A 126 -11.10 -8.37 -5.55
N ILE A 127 -11.65 -9.56 -5.34
CA ILE A 127 -11.09 -10.79 -5.90
C ILE A 127 -11.92 -11.12 -7.13
N SER A 128 -11.29 -11.12 -8.30
CA SER A 128 -11.91 -11.54 -9.57
C SER A 128 -11.02 -12.59 -10.25
N LYS A 129 -11.57 -13.30 -11.24
CA LYS A 129 -10.80 -14.29 -12.00
C LYS A 129 -10.49 -13.79 -13.40
N PHE A 130 -9.25 -13.99 -13.83
CA PHE A 130 -8.78 -13.70 -15.18
C PHE A 130 -8.13 -14.94 -15.77
N GLU A 131 -8.24 -15.10 -17.08
CA GLU A 131 -7.66 -16.25 -17.78
C GLU A 131 -6.15 -16.10 -17.97
N ASN A 132 -5.40 -17.16 -17.68
CA ASN A 132 -4.00 -17.28 -18.09
C ASN A 132 -3.86 -17.64 -19.59
N ASP A 133 -2.64 -17.93 -20.05
CA ASP A 133 -2.34 -18.34 -21.43
C ASP A 133 -3.02 -19.65 -21.85
N GLU A 134 -3.39 -20.49 -20.89
CA GLU A 134 -4.05 -21.80 -21.10
C GLU A 134 -5.59 -21.68 -21.04
N GLY A 135 -6.14 -20.47 -20.91
CA GLY A 135 -7.59 -20.26 -20.74
C GLY A 135 -8.11 -20.60 -19.34
N LYS A 136 -7.23 -20.88 -18.38
CA LYS A 136 -7.62 -21.20 -17.00
C LYS A 136 -7.87 -19.93 -16.20
N LEU A 137 -9.02 -19.88 -15.54
CA LEU A 137 -9.40 -18.80 -14.63
C LEU A 137 -8.60 -18.85 -13.32
N LEU A 138 -7.84 -17.79 -13.05
CA LEU A 138 -7.02 -17.62 -11.85
C LEU A 138 -7.44 -16.37 -11.08
N ASN A 139 -7.40 -16.44 -9.75
CA ASN A 139 -7.75 -15.32 -8.89
C ASN A 139 -6.69 -14.21 -8.98
N VAL A 140 -7.16 -12.97 -9.16
CA VAL A 140 -6.36 -11.76 -9.06
C VAL A 140 -7.03 -10.81 -8.07
N GLU A 141 -6.25 -10.30 -7.12
CA GLU A 141 -6.72 -9.31 -6.15
C GLU A 141 -6.52 -7.89 -6.70
N ILE A 142 -7.61 -7.15 -6.85
CA ILE A 142 -7.60 -5.72 -7.20
C ILE A 142 -7.81 -4.91 -5.91
N GLN A 143 -6.87 -4.03 -5.59
CA GLN A 143 -6.91 -3.14 -4.43
C GLN A 143 -7.16 -1.71 -4.91
N ILE A 144 -8.24 -1.07 -4.46
CA ILE A 144 -8.50 0.34 -4.72
C ILE A 144 -8.23 1.11 -3.43
N ARG A 145 -7.37 2.13 -3.50
CA ARG A 145 -7.00 2.99 -2.37
C ARG A 145 -6.96 4.45 -2.79
N THR A 146 -7.38 5.35 -1.92
CA THR A 146 -7.06 6.77 -2.08
C THR A 146 -5.56 7.00 -1.83
N LEU A 147 -5.04 8.17 -2.20
CA LEU A 147 -3.66 8.56 -1.89
C LEU A 147 -3.36 8.50 -0.39
N LEU A 148 -4.26 9.01 0.46
CA LEU A 148 -4.08 8.97 1.91
C LEU A 148 -4.08 7.53 2.46
N GLN A 149 -5.01 6.69 2.01
CA GLN A 149 -5.03 5.27 2.38
C GLN A 149 -3.74 4.54 1.95
N HIS A 150 -3.20 4.90 0.79
CA HIS A 150 -1.93 4.37 0.30
C HIS A 150 -0.75 4.85 1.16
N TYR A 151 -0.63 6.14 1.46
CA TYR A 151 0.41 6.71 2.32
C TYR A 151 0.39 6.10 3.73
N TRP A 152 -0.80 5.88 4.29
CA TRP A 152 -0.95 5.18 5.56
C TRP A 152 -0.42 3.75 5.46
N ALA A 153 -0.88 2.99 4.47
CA ALA A 153 -0.56 1.56 4.35
C ALA A 153 0.92 1.31 4.07
N THR A 154 1.59 2.20 3.34
CA THR A 154 3.04 2.12 3.07
C THR A 154 3.85 2.55 4.28
N SER A 155 3.39 3.53 5.05
CA SER A 155 4.08 3.96 6.28
C SER A 155 4.04 2.88 7.36
N VAL A 156 2.94 2.13 7.47
CA VAL A 156 2.88 0.92 8.31
C VAL A 156 3.93 -0.11 7.85
N GLU A 157 4.08 -0.33 6.54
CA GLU A 157 5.10 -1.25 6.02
C GLU A 157 6.53 -0.76 6.29
N ILE A 158 6.79 0.55 6.23
CA ILE A 158 8.10 1.13 6.55
C ILE A 158 8.42 0.92 8.03
N ILE A 159 7.47 1.16 8.93
CA ILE A 159 7.68 0.93 10.36
C ILE A 159 7.87 -0.56 10.66
N ASP A 160 7.12 -1.45 9.98
CA ASP A 160 7.32 -2.90 10.11
C ASP A 160 8.76 -3.31 9.78
N ILE A 161 9.30 -2.77 8.67
CA ILE A 161 10.70 -2.99 8.25
C ILE A 161 11.68 -2.45 9.30
N LEU A 162 11.45 -1.22 9.76
CA LEU A 162 12.35 -0.52 10.70
C LEU A 162 12.43 -1.15 12.08
N THR A 163 11.28 -1.56 12.60
CA THR A 163 11.17 -2.05 13.97
C THR A 163 11.42 -3.56 14.06
N GLY A 164 11.41 -4.25 12.92
CA GLY A 164 11.33 -5.72 12.88
C GLY A 164 10.04 -6.26 13.52
N GLN A 165 9.09 -5.39 13.87
CA GLN A 165 7.80 -5.75 14.44
C GLN A 165 6.84 -6.00 13.28
N ASN A 166 6.10 -7.10 13.33
CA ASN A 166 4.99 -7.31 12.40
C ASN A 166 3.75 -6.59 12.94
N LEU A 167 3.65 -5.26 12.78
CA LEU A 167 2.52 -4.46 13.27
C LEU A 167 1.21 -4.89 12.64
N LYS A 168 1.22 -5.22 11.33
CA LYS A 168 0.08 -5.83 10.62
C LYS A 168 -0.38 -7.17 11.20
N GLN A 169 0.42 -7.79 12.07
CA GLN A 169 0.12 -9.08 12.70
C GLN A 169 -0.07 -8.98 14.22
N LYS A 170 -0.33 -7.78 14.76
CA LYS A 170 -0.59 -7.52 16.18
C LYS A 170 0.52 -7.99 17.13
N LYS A 171 1.77 -8.07 16.65
CA LYS A 171 2.95 -8.48 17.45
C LYS A 171 3.88 -7.32 17.84
N GLY A 172 3.56 -6.09 17.44
CA GLY A 172 4.35 -4.93 17.85
C GLY A 172 3.78 -4.20 19.05
N GLU A 173 4.47 -3.14 19.46
CA GLU A 173 4.07 -2.31 20.59
C GLU A 173 2.64 -1.78 20.37
N ARG A 174 1.76 -1.99 21.36
CA ARG A 174 0.37 -1.50 21.30
C ARG A 174 0.27 -0.01 20.96
N LYS A 175 1.30 0.76 21.30
CA LYS A 175 1.44 2.18 20.96
C LYS A 175 1.45 2.43 19.44
N TRP A 176 2.17 1.64 18.64
CA TRP A 176 2.21 1.79 17.18
C TRP A 176 0.86 1.49 16.54
N SER A 177 0.23 0.37 16.94
CA SER A 177 -1.10 0.01 16.44
C SER A 177 -2.12 1.12 16.75
N HIS A 178 -2.12 1.63 17.98
CA HIS A 178 -3.02 2.71 18.37
C HIS A 178 -2.73 4.02 17.62
N PHE A 179 -1.45 4.36 17.46
CA PHE A 179 -1.03 5.53 16.67
C PHE A 179 -1.58 5.45 15.25
N PHE A 180 -1.35 4.34 14.53
CA PHE A 180 -1.80 4.19 13.16
C PHE A 180 -3.33 4.11 13.03
N GLN A 181 -4.04 3.50 13.98
CA GLN A 181 -5.52 3.56 14.00
C GLN A 181 -6.03 5.00 14.04
N LEU A 182 -5.49 5.82 14.95
CA LEU A 182 -5.90 7.22 15.08
C LEU A 182 -5.53 8.05 13.83
N VAL A 183 -4.35 7.82 13.25
CA VAL A 183 -3.98 8.49 11.98
C VAL A 183 -4.91 8.08 10.84
N SER A 184 -5.32 6.80 10.78
CA SER A 184 -6.29 6.32 9.78
C SER A 184 -7.63 7.04 9.88
N ASP A 185 -8.12 7.28 11.09
CA ASP A 185 -9.35 8.04 11.31
C ASP A 185 -9.22 9.49 10.81
N GLN A 186 -8.08 10.15 11.05
CA GLN A 186 -7.86 11.49 10.53
C GLN A 186 -7.70 11.53 9.01
N PHE A 187 -7.04 10.53 8.41
CA PHE A 187 -6.96 10.41 6.96
C PHE A 187 -8.34 10.14 6.34
N SER A 188 -9.22 9.42 7.04
CA SER A 188 -10.61 9.24 6.61
C SER A 188 -11.37 10.56 6.56
N ASN A 189 -11.21 11.42 7.58
CA ASN A 189 -11.81 12.77 7.57
C ASN A 189 -11.29 13.61 6.39
N MET A 190 -10.00 13.52 6.10
CA MET A 190 -9.38 14.21 4.97
C MET A 190 -9.85 13.65 3.61
N ASP A 191 -10.07 12.34 3.50
CA ASP A 191 -10.61 11.68 2.30
C ASP A 191 -12.05 12.13 1.99
N ASP A 192 -12.84 12.52 3.00
CA ASP A 192 -14.18 13.07 2.84
C ASP A 192 -14.18 14.52 2.31
N ILE A 193 -13.03 15.18 2.35
CA ILE A 193 -12.84 16.51 1.75
C ILE A 193 -12.50 16.34 0.27
N GLN A 194 -13.30 16.95 -0.60
CA GLN A 194 -13.12 16.83 -2.04
C GLN A 194 -11.75 17.33 -2.50
N SER A 195 -11.05 16.50 -3.28
CA SER A 195 -9.75 16.81 -3.89
C SER A 195 -8.67 17.25 -2.88
N PHE A 196 -8.77 16.81 -1.63
CA PHE A 196 -7.95 17.34 -0.52
C PHE A 196 -6.44 17.32 -0.80
N VAL A 197 -5.93 16.20 -1.32
CA VAL A 197 -4.50 16.01 -1.59
C VAL A 197 -3.99 16.89 -2.74
N GLN A 198 -4.88 17.40 -3.60
CA GLN A 198 -4.53 18.33 -4.69
C GLN A 198 -4.57 19.80 -4.27
N LEU A 199 -5.05 20.11 -3.07
CA LEU A 199 -5.08 21.48 -2.56
C LEU A 199 -3.67 21.92 -2.12
N GLU A 200 -3.40 23.20 -2.22
CA GLU A 200 -2.21 23.82 -1.62
C GLU A 200 -2.24 23.72 -0.09
N GLU A 201 -1.07 23.71 0.56
CA GLU A 201 -0.93 23.46 2.01
C GLU A 201 -1.82 24.40 2.85
N VAL A 202 -1.90 25.68 2.49
CA VAL A 202 -2.72 26.67 3.21
C VAL A 202 -4.20 26.32 3.14
N GLU A 203 -4.68 25.90 1.96
CA GLU A 203 -6.08 25.52 1.76
C GLU A 203 -6.38 24.16 2.40
N GLN A 204 -5.44 23.21 2.40
CA GLN A 204 -5.56 21.95 3.16
C GLN A 204 -5.79 22.23 4.64
N LYS A 205 -5.00 23.12 5.26
CA LYS A 205 -5.15 23.54 6.67
C LYS A 205 -6.53 24.11 6.94
N LYS A 206 -6.96 25.03 6.10
CA LYS A 206 -8.28 25.66 6.21
C LYS A 206 -9.41 24.64 6.11
N ARG A 207 -9.45 23.86 5.02
CA ARG A 207 -10.54 22.90 4.76
C ARG A 207 -10.61 21.81 5.80
N TYR A 208 -9.48 21.28 6.23
CA TYR A 208 -9.45 20.25 7.26
C TYR A 208 -9.98 20.79 8.59
N SER A 209 -9.60 22.00 8.96
CA SER A 209 -10.07 22.61 10.20
C SER A 209 -11.56 22.97 10.15
N GLU A 210 -12.04 23.51 9.03
CA GLU A 210 -13.48 23.75 8.77
C GLU A 210 -14.27 22.44 8.82
N PHE A 211 -13.75 21.35 8.24
CA PHE A 211 -14.38 20.04 8.29
C PHE A 211 -14.56 19.57 9.73
N LEU A 212 -13.49 19.60 10.53
CA LEU A 212 -13.54 19.21 11.95
C LEU A 212 -14.50 20.09 12.77
N ALA A 213 -14.59 21.39 12.44
CA ALA A 213 -15.49 22.35 13.10
C ALA A 213 -16.97 22.04 12.89
N ASN A 214 -17.30 21.50 11.71
CA ASN A 214 -18.68 21.26 11.27
C ASN A 214 -19.19 19.85 11.60
N LEU A 215 -18.37 19.03 12.28
CA LEU A 215 -18.81 17.74 12.82
C LEU A 215 -19.82 17.95 13.96
N SER A 216 -20.64 16.94 14.24
CA SER A 216 -21.51 17.00 15.42
C SER A 216 -20.69 16.90 16.73
N PRO A 217 -21.18 17.45 17.86
CA PRO A 217 -20.37 17.60 19.07
C PRO A 217 -19.65 16.33 19.56
N PRO A 218 -20.28 15.13 19.58
CA PRO A 218 -19.58 13.91 19.99
C PRO A 218 -18.39 13.54 19.08
N TYR A 219 -18.48 13.87 17.79
CA TYR A 219 -17.41 13.62 16.83
C TYR A 219 -16.33 14.68 16.90
N ILE A 220 -16.65 15.93 17.27
CA ILE A 220 -15.64 16.95 17.57
C ILE A 220 -14.76 16.49 18.73
N GLU A 221 -15.37 16.07 19.84
CA GLU A 221 -14.64 15.59 21.04
C GLU A 221 -13.78 14.37 20.72
N LYS A 222 -14.35 13.35 20.06
CA LYS A 222 -13.61 12.16 19.64
C LYS A 222 -12.40 12.51 18.76
N ASN A 223 -12.57 13.39 17.78
CA ASN A 223 -11.48 13.78 16.91
C ASN A 223 -10.42 14.57 17.66
N TRP A 224 -10.82 15.51 18.52
CA TRP A 224 -9.89 16.27 19.35
C TRP A 224 -9.02 15.36 20.23
N ASP A 225 -9.64 14.41 20.94
CA ASP A 225 -8.92 13.44 21.77
C ASP A 225 -7.95 12.61 20.91
N GLY A 226 -8.39 12.20 19.71
CA GLY A 226 -7.55 11.54 18.72
C GLY A 226 -6.34 12.39 18.31
N LEU A 227 -6.54 13.67 17.97
CA LEU A 227 -5.47 14.60 17.59
C LEU A 227 -4.43 14.77 18.70
N VAL A 228 -4.88 14.99 19.94
CA VAL A 228 -4.01 15.11 21.12
C VAL A 228 -3.23 13.81 21.34
N ARG A 229 -3.90 12.67 21.23
CA ARG A 229 -3.28 11.36 21.43
C ARG A 229 -2.29 11.00 20.34
N ILE A 230 -2.57 11.33 19.07
CA ILE A 230 -1.63 11.18 17.95
C ILE A 230 -0.36 11.96 18.24
N ARG A 231 -0.46 13.22 18.67
CA ARG A 231 0.71 14.04 18.98
C ARG A 231 1.55 13.46 20.12
N GLN A 232 0.90 12.94 21.17
CA GLN A 232 1.61 12.29 22.27
C GLN A 232 2.33 11.02 21.79
N LEU A 233 1.63 10.14 21.07
CA LEU A 233 2.22 8.89 20.56
C LEU A 233 3.31 9.16 19.52
N SER A 234 3.15 10.16 18.66
CA SER A 234 4.13 10.58 17.67
C SER A 234 5.47 10.94 18.32
N ARG A 235 5.41 11.66 19.46
CA ARG A 235 6.58 12.01 20.28
C ARG A 235 7.16 10.80 21.00
N ASP A 236 6.32 10.03 21.68
CA ASP A 236 6.73 8.82 22.43
C ASP A 236 7.45 7.80 21.53
N LEU A 237 6.94 7.61 20.31
CA LEU A 237 7.47 6.67 19.33
C LEU A 237 8.57 7.27 18.45
N ASP A 238 8.71 8.60 18.50
CA ASP A 238 9.67 9.36 17.71
C ASP A 238 9.50 9.14 16.19
N VAL A 239 8.24 9.16 15.75
CA VAL A 239 7.80 8.71 14.42
C VAL A 239 8.54 9.46 13.32
N SER A 240 8.48 10.80 13.37
CA SER A 240 9.11 11.67 12.38
C SER A 240 10.62 11.45 12.26
N ARG A 241 11.34 11.31 13.37
CA ARG A 241 12.79 11.12 13.33
C ARG A 241 13.15 9.75 12.80
N ARG A 242 12.47 8.69 13.24
CA ARG A 242 12.72 7.31 12.78
C ARG A 242 12.50 7.17 11.28
N LEU A 243 11.39 7.68 10.78
CA LEU A 243 11.06 7.64 9.36
C LEU A 243 12.08 8.42 8.50
N ARG A 244 12.46 9.65 8.91
CA ARG A 244 13.47 10.45 8.21
C ARG A 244 14.87 9.82 8.27
N ALA A 245 15.27 9.31 9.42
CA ALA A 245 16.57 8.66 9.59
C ALA A 245 16.68 7.42 8.69
N PHE A 246 15.59 6.66 8.55
CA PHE A 246 15.56 5.52 7.65
C PHE A 246 15.73 5.96 6.20
N ALA A 247 14.91 6.91 5.74
CA ALA A 247 14.98 7.45 4.38
C ALA A 247 16.39 7.98 4.05
N ALA A 248 17.03 8.69 4.98
CA ALA A 248 18.39 9.21 4.80
C ALA A 248 19.48 8.13 4.82
N SER A 249 19.25 7.00 5.49
CA SER A 249 20.23 5.92 5.60
C SER A 249 20.24 4.96 4.41
N VAL A 250 19.14 4.88 3.65
CA VAL A 250 19.01 3.94 2.54
C VAL A 250 19.84 4.42 1.35
N LYS A 251 20.92 3.69 1.06
CA LYS A 251 21.72 3.88 -0.14
C LYS A 251 21.06 3.19 -1.32
N VAL A 252 20.60 3.97 -2.30
CA VAL A 252 20.00 3.46 -3.54
C VAL A 252 21.10 3.19 -4.56
N ILE A 253 21.09 1.99 -5.13
CA ILE A 253 21.98 1.54 -6.19
C ILE A 253 21.09 1.09 -7.35
N GLU A 254 21.12 1.82 -8.46
CA GLU A 254 20.27 1.55 -9.61
C GLU A 254 21.10 0.90 -10.72
N GLU A 255 20.87 -0.39 -10.96
CA GLU A 255 21.45 -1.10 -12.10
C GLU A 255 20.59 -0.85 -13.34
N HIS A 256 20.89 0.25 -14.05
CA HIS A 256 20.24 0.57 -15.31
C HIS A 256 20.74 -0.35 -16.43
N LEU A 257 19.85 -1.16 -17.00
CA LEU A 257 20.03 -1.64 -18.36
C LEU A 257 19.48 -0.56 -19.30
N LYS A 258 20.30 -0.13 -20.25
CA LYS A 258 20.06 0.96 -21.19
C LYS A 258 18.73 0.76 -21.96
N SER A 259 17.62 1.34 -21.53
CA SER A 259 16.52 1.63 -22.44
C SER A 259 15.65 2.79 -21.94
N ASP A 260 15.25 3.65 -22.89
CA ASP A 260 14.28 4.73 -22.75
C ASP A 260 12.82 4.23 -22.60
N GLU A 261 12.60 2.93 -22.35
CA GLU A 261 11.25 2.37 -22.30
C GLU A 261 10.56 2.67 -20.97
N ARG A 262 9.44 3.38 -21.05
CA ARG A 262 8.69 3.98 -19.92
C ARG A 262 7.97 2.97 -19.02
N THR A 263 8.00 1.68 -19.33
CA THR A 263 7.17 0.63 -18.70
C THR A 263 7.90 -0.71 -18.64
N GLY A 264 7.83 -1.42 -17.52
CA GLY A 264 8.43 -2.74 -17.36
C GLY A 264 8.36 -3.28 -15.94
N TYR A 265 9.19 -4.26 -15.62
CA TYR A 265 9.35 -4.80 -14.27
C TYR A 265 10.58 -4.21 -13.59
N VAL A 266 10.47 -3.99 -12.29
CA VAL A 266 11.59 -3.61 -11.43
C VAL A 266 11.73 -4.64 -10.34
N LEU A 267 12.89 -5.29 -10.32
CA LEU A 267 13.32 -6.14 -9.24
C LEU A 267 13.94 -5.26 -8.16
N VAL A 268 13.40 -5.40 -6.95
CA VAL A 268 13.79 -4.64 -5.78
C VAL A 268 14.46 -5.59 -4.79
N GLU A 269 15.67 -5.24 -4.37
CA GLU A 269 16.46 -5.95 -3.36
C GLU A 269 16.84 -4.99 -2.23
N LEU A 270 16.19 -5.11 -1.07
CA LEU A 270 16.46 -4.29 0.10
C LEU A 270 17.17 -5.13 1.17
N ASP A 271 18.44 -4.82 1.41
CA ASP A 271 19.22 -5.33 2.54
C ASP A 271 19.05 -4.36 3.73
N VAL A 272 18.14 -4.70 4.65
CA VAL A 272 17.77 -3.84 5.78
C VAL A 272 18.94 -3.68 6.74
N LYS A 273 19.79 -4.70 6.91
CA LYS A 273 20.95 -4.63 7.80
C LYS A 273 22.04 -3.70 7.26
N LYS A 274 22.22 -3.67 5.95
CA LYS A 274 23.21 -2.78 5.28
C LYS A 274 22.63 -1.44 4.87
N ASN A 275 21.31 -1.24 4.98
CA ASN A 275 20.57 -0.11 4.41
C ASN A 275 20.90 0.11 2.92
N ILE A 276 20.96 -0.97 2.14
CA ILE A 276 21.22 -0.90 0.70
C ILE A 276 19.96 -1.34 -0.05
N LEU A 277 19.46 -0.46 -0.91
CA LEU A 277 18.42 -0.76 -1.88
C LEU A 277 19.06 -0.91 -3.25
N LYS A 278 18.97 -2.09 -3.85
CA LYS A 278 19.32 -2.30 -5.25
C LYS A 278 18.05 -2.42 -6.08
N THR A 279 18.05 -1.79 -7.24
CA THR A 279 16.98 -1.93 -8.23
C THR A 279 17.58 -2.41 -9.55
N ARG A 280 16.84 -3.30 -10.22
CA ARG A 280 17.18 -3.79 -11.56
C ARG A 280 15.93 -3.76 -12.42
N THR A 281 16.03 -3.15 -13.60
CA THR A 281 14.92 -3.00 -14.54
C THR A 281 14.93 -4.12 -15.58
N PHE A 282 13.73 -4.49 -16.03
CA PHE A 282 13.47 -5.44 -17.10
C PHE A 282 12.33 -4.88 -17.96
N LEU A 283 12.38 -5.11 -19.27
CA LEU A 283 11.28 -4.78 -20.17
C LEU A 283 10.04 -5.63 -19.86
N GLU A 284 8.87 -5.19 -20.30
CA GLU A 284 7.63 -5.98 -20.13
C GLU A 284 7.73 -7.33 -20.87
N SER A 285 8.41 -7.37 -22.02
CA SER A 285 8.70 -8.59 -22.78
C SER A 285 9.65 -9.56 -22.04
N GLU A 286 10.40 -9.07 -21.05
CA GLU A 286 11.37 -9.83 -20.27
C GLU A 286 10.78 -10.39 -18.95
N SER A 287 9.45 -10.43 -18.81
CA SER A 287 8.75 -10.97 -17.63
C SER A 287 9.35 -12.29 -17.09
N ARG A 288 9.58 -13.26 -17.99
CA ARG A 288 10.22 -14.56 -17.65
C ARG A 288 11.61 -14.40 -17.04
N ALA A 289 12.45 -13.53 -17.61
CA ALA A 289 13.79 -13.30 -17.12
C ALA A 289 13.76 -12.61 -15.74
N ALA A 290 12.84 -11.66 -15.57
CA ALA A 290 12.65 -10.94 -14.31
C ALA A 290 12.22 -11.87 -13.16
N GLU A 291 11.30 -12.80 -13.42
CA GLU A 291 10.86 -13.81 -12.45
C GLU A 291 11.89 -14.88 -12.15
N ALA A 292 12.62 -15.34 -13.17
CA ALA A 292 13.74 -16.26 -12.97
C ALA A 292 14.77 -15.61 -12.04
N LYS A 293 15.07 -14.32 -12.24
CA LYS A 293 16.01 -13.58 -11.39
C LYS A 293 15.47 -13.37 -9.97
N LEU A 294 14.18 -13.05 -9.81
CA LEU A 294 13.52 -13.01 -8.50
C LEU A 294 13.70 -14.35 -7.77
N THR A 295 13.43 -15.46 -8.45
CA THR A 295 13.51 -16.81 -7.86
C THR A 295 14.95 -17.17 -7.45
N GLU A 296 15.95 -16.83 -8.29
CA GLU A 296 17.37 -17.00 -7.98
C GLU A 296 17.77 -16.27 -6.69
N ILE A 297 17.38 -14.99 -6.56
CA ILE A 297 17.72 -14.16 -5.40
C ILE A 297 16.96 -14.63 -4.16
N GLU A 298 15.68 -14.93 -4.31
CA GLU A 298 14.85 -15.46 -3.23
C GLU A 298 15.41 -16.79 -2.68
N ARG A 299 16.00 -17.62 -3.53
CA ARG A 299 16.71 -18.84 -3.15
C ARG A 299 18.03 -18.53 -2.44
N ARG A 300 18.88 -17.68 -3.05
CA ARG A 300 20.19 -17.29 -2.51
C ARG A 300 20.08 -16.70 -1.10
N GLU A 301 19.07 -15.86 -0.88
CA GLU A 301 18.86 -15.15 0.39
C GLU A 301 17.74 -15.80 1.23
N PHE A 302 17.42 -17.09 1.02
CA PHE A 302 16.27 -17.76 1.65
C PHE A 302 16.28 -17.67 3.18
N SER A 303 17.46 -17.83 3.81
CA SER A 303 17.60 -17.86 5.27
C SER A 303 17.65 -16.46 5.92
N ARG A 304 17.70 -15.38 5.12
CA ARG A 304 17.85 -14.01 5.62
C ARG A 304 16.51 -13.33 5.82
N LYS A 305 16.18 -13.01 7.06
CA LYS A 305 14.94 -12.30 7.43
C LYS A 305 15.04 -10.78 7.23
N ASP A 306 16.26 -10.26 7.17
CA ASP A 306 16.62 -8.85 6.96
C ASP A 306 16.74 -8.49 5.47
N PHE A 307 16.47 -9.44 4.57
CA PHE A 307 16.53 -9.22 3.14
C PHE A 307 15.11 -9.28 2.55
N ILE A 308 14.74 -8.24 1.81
CA ILE A 308 13.44 -8.14 1.17
C ILE A 308 13.66 -8.13 -0.34
N CYS A 309 13.00 -9.04 -1.04
CA CYS A 309 12.98 -9.08 -2.49
C CYS A 309 11.54 -8.99 -3.02
N ALA A 310 11.35 -8.22 -4.09
CA ALA A 310 10.06 -8.12 -4.76
C ALA A 310 10.21 -7.77 -6.23
N LEU A 311 9.33 -8.35 -7.06
CA LEU A 311 9.16 -7.93 -8.44
C LEU A 311 7.89 -7.09 -8.56
N VAL A 312 8.04 -5.86 -9.02
CA VAL A 312 6.97 -4.86 -9.09
C VAL A 312 6.94 -4.22 -10.47
N SER A 313 5.78 -3.67 -10.85
CA SER A 313 5.62 -2.96 -12.11
C SER A 313 4.55 -1.88 -11.97
N THR A 314 4.72 -0.80 -12.71
CA THR A 314 3.84 0.38 -12.75
C THR A 314 3.63 0.85 -14.18
N ASN A 315 2.60 1.65 -14.39
CA ASN A 315 2.30 2.28 -15.68
C ASN A 315 3.26 3.41 -16.08
N SER A 316 4.21 3.76 -15.21
CA SER A 316 5.32 4.69 -15.50
C SER A 316 6.53 4.38 -14.59
N ILE A 317 7.75 4.56 -15.10
CA ILE A 317 8.98 4.45 -14.29
C ILE A 317 8.98 5.47 -13.13
N SER A 318 8.55 6.71 -13.39
CA SER A 318 8.43 7.74 -12.33
C SER A 318 7.42 7.34 -11.24
N GLY A 319 6.40 6.56 -11.60
CA GLY A 319 5.36 6.08 -10.69
C GLY A 319 5.80 4.93 -9.79
N LEU A 320 6.99 4.34 -9.98
CA LEU A 320 7.46 3.20 -9.18
C LEU A 320 7.62 3.58 -7.70
N LYS A 321 8.34 4.67 -7.44
CA LYS A 321 8.57 5.17 -6.08
C LYS A 321 7.26 5.61 -5.43
N GLU A 322 6.34 6.17 -6.21
CA GLU A 322 5.01 6.58 -5.75
C GLU A 322 4.10 5.38 -5.42
N ALA A 323 4.16 4.31 -6.22
CA ALA A 323 3.34 3.11 -6.03
C ALA A 323 3.89 2.16 -4.95
N PHE A 324 5.21 2.14 -4.75
CA PHE A 324 5.88 1.27 -3.78
C PHE A 324 6.90 2.01 -2.89
N PRO A 325 6.51 3.12 -2.25
CA PRO A 325 7.43 3.98 -1.50
C PRO A 325 8.07 3.27 -0.30
N ASN A 326 7.42 2.20 0.19
CA ASN A 326 7.91 1.38 1.29
C ASN A 326 9.29 0.75 1.02
N TYR A 327 9.60 0.38 -0.22
CA TYR A 327 10.92 -0.16 -0.55
C TYR A 327 12.01 0.91 -0.62
N PHE A 328 11.60 2.15 -0.94
CA PHE A 328 12.48 3.33 -1.03
C PHE A 328 12.57 4.09 0.29
N ALA A 329 12.01 3.54 1.37
CA ALA A 329 11.88 4.21 2.67
C ALA A 329 11.21 5.60 2.59
N ASP A 330 10.41 5.85 1.55
CA ASP A 330 9.81 7.16 1.33
C ASP A 330 8.51 7.28 2.13
N SER A 331 8.56 8.13 3.15
CA SER A 331 7.44 8.43 4.04
C SER A 331 7.08 9.91 4.00
N THR A 332 7.59 10.65 3.01
CA THR A 332 7.51 12.11 2.92
C THR A 332 6.05 12.59 3.01
N ASN A 333 5.18 12.05 2.16
CA ASN A 333 3.77 12.45 2.14
C ASN A 333 3.04 12.10 3.44
N PHE A 334 3.33 10.94 4.05
CA PHE A 334 2.76 10.60 5.34
C PHE A 334 3.18 11.60 6.43
N ILE A 335 4.46 11.97 6.48
CA ILE A 335 4.97 12.95 7.45
C ILE A 335 4.32 14.33 7.22
N THR A 336 4.12 14.74 5.96
CA THR A 336 3.42 15.99 5.63
C THR A 336 2.01 16.02 6.22
N PHE A 337 1.20 14.98 5.98
CA PHE A 337 -0.16 14.93 6.53
C PHE A 337 -0.18 14.67 8.04
N LEU A 338 0.80 13.96 8.60
CA LEU A 338 0.96 13.84 10.05
C LEU A 338 1.23 15.20 10.70
N LYS A 339 2.08 16.04 10.10
CA LYS A 339 2.33 17.40 10.58
C LYS A 339 1.05 18.23 10.57
N LEU A 340 0.23 18.11 9.52
CA LEU A 340 -1.07 18.77 9.44
C LEU A 340 -2.01 18.35 10.59
N ILE A 341 -2.04 17.06 10.92
CA ILE A 341 -2.80 16.51 12.06
C ILE A 341 -2.27 17.08 13.39
N GLU A 342 -0.95 17.10 13.59
CA GLU A 342 -0.32 17.62 14.81
C GLU A 342 -0.54 19.12 15.00
N GLU A 343 -0.58 19.89 13.91
CA GLU A 343 -0.93 21.31 13.91
C GLU A 343 -2.40 21.52 14.28
N ALA A 344 -3.34 20.74 13.72
CA ALA A 344 -4.76 20.84 14.07
C ALA A 344 -5.01 20.61 15.57
N ALA A 345 -4.23 19.72 16.21
CA ALA A 345 -4.25 19.49 17.65
C ALA A 345 -3.92 20.73 18.51
N MET A 346 -3.38 21.81 17.92
CA MET A 346 -3.09 23.06 18.64
C MET A 346 -4.28 24.02 18.68
N PHE A 347 -5.19 23.91 17.72
CA PHE A 347 -6.18 24.95 17.44
C PHE A 347 -7.63 24.54 17.75
N VAL A 348 -7.92 23.24 17.74
CA VAL A 348 -9.26 22.63 17.85
C VAL A 348 -9.65 22.40 19.33
N LYS A 349 -9.36 23.32 20.27
CA LYS A 349 -9.83 23.14 21.67
C LYS A 349 -11.36 23.35 21.76
N PRO A 350 -12.13 22.46 22.44
CA PRO A 350 -13.60 22.56 22.54
C PRO A 350 -14.10 23.94 23.01
N ASN A 351 -13.43 24.55 24.00
CA ASN A 351 -13.81 25.86 24.55
C ASN A 351 -13.15 27.09 23.88
N ARG A 352 -12.36 26.90 22.81
CA ARG A 352 -11.67 27.98 22.08
C ARG A 352 -11.92 27.99 20.56
N PHE A 353 -12.81 27.14 20.06
CA PHE A 353 -13.18 27.06 18.64
C PHE A 353 -13.56 28.43 18.03
N VAL A 354 -14.15 29.31 18.84
CA VAL A 354 -14.49 30.70 18.48
C VAL A 354 -13.24 31.56 18.15
N LYS A 355 -12.07 31.30 18.76
CA LYS A 355 -10.80 32.00 18.45
C LYS A 355 -10.08 31.45 17.22
N PHE A 356 -10.36 30.21 16.80
CA PHE A 356 -9.80 29.67 15.56
C PHE A 356 -10.41 30.34 14.33
N MET A 357 -11.72 30.62 14.37
CA MET A 357 -12.41 31.41 13.34
C MET A 357 -11.89 32.85 13.21
N SER A 358 -11.25 33.42 14.26
CA SER A 358 -10.57 34.71 14.15
C SER A 358 -9.16 34.62 13.56
N TRP A 359 -8.52 33.44 13.58
CA TRP A 359 -7.21 33.20 12.94
C TRP A 359 -7.34 33.02 11.43
N LEU A 360 -8.40 32.35 10.96
CA LEU A 360 -8.75 32.23 9.53
C LEU A 360 -9.07 33.57 8.83
N LYS A 361 -9.15 34.68 9.57
CA LYS A 361 -9.48 36.03 9.09
C LYS A 361 -8.28 37.00 9.05
N LEU A 362 -7.05 36.53 9.26
CA LEU A 362 -5.89 37.40 9.09
C LEU A 362 -5.49 37.46 7.59
N PRO A 363 -5.19 38.67 7.07
CA PRO A 363 -4.96 38.93 5.65
C PRO A 363 -3.73 38.24 5.07
#